data_AF-A0AAV9Y300-F1
#
_entry.id   AF-A0AAV9Y300-F1
#
_cell.length_a   1.000
_cell.length_b   1.000
_cell.length_c   1.000
_cell.angle_alpha   90.00
_cell.angle_beta   90.00
_cell.angle_gamma   90.00
#
_symmetry.space_group_name_H-M   'P 1'
#
loop_
_entity.id
_entity.type
_entity.pdbx_description
1 polymer ?
#
loop_
_entity_poly.entity_id
_entity_poly.type
_entity_poly.pdbx_seq_one_letter_code
_entity_poly.pdbx_strand_id
1 'polypeptide(L)'
;MDGNTSSSKPGTSGIPPMSFSPEIQGFIVTKFDPLLSIVKELNDHVQSSDKERLRLEYRISRIERTLESLIKIVTDLGYKLPEENEFEKNIPELKSELSLLLSGEESVTAPWLFSVQSGTPISSLQILLEFSQPNTEVLLADTWRREEDMWISFLDDLPDEFSTRRPESLSLVDLRRAARKALLEVIRGELLLVIRNVPGKQEVPHNPLPVTLVAILAAAFSEAWERVESSDPNSLGRLALVLEGDNIGSRLRAGKKKFAIEALN
;
A
#
# COMPACT_ATOMS: atom_id res chain seq x y z
N MET A 1 -8.41 -52.91 60.02
CA MET A 1 -7.65 -53.23 58.80
C MET A 1 -8.57 -52.89 57.64
N ASP A 2 -8.14 -51.89 56.88
CA ASP A 2 -8.53 -51.50 55.51
C ASP A 2 -10.05 -51.29 55.23
N GLY A 3 -10.55 -50.15 54.79
CA GLY A 3 -9.94 -48.92 54.33
C GLY A 3 -11.04 -47.88 54.05
N ASN A 4 -10.60 -46.63 54.12
CA ASN A 4 -11.23 -45.34 53.90
C ASN A 4 -12.54 -45.20 53.10
N THR A 5 -13.33 -44.26 53.64
CA THR A 5 -14.42 -43.45 53.11
C THR A 5 -14.12 -42.62 51.86
N SER A 6 -15.21 -42.08 51.28
CA SER A 6 -15.31 -41.00 50.27
C SER A 6 -15.30 -41.50 48.81
N SER A 7 -16.02 -40.94 47.85
CA SER A 7 -16.85 -39.75 47.78
C SER A 7 -17.76 -39.88 46.54
N SER A 8 -18.92 -39.26 46.65
CA SER A 8 -19.88 -38.97 45.58
C SER A 8 -19.21 -38.45 44.30
N LYS A 9 -19.44 -39.12 43.18
CA LYS A 9 -19.49 -38.46 41.87
C LYS A 9 -20.96 -38.36 41.46
N PRO A 10 -21.52 -37.16 41.26
CA PRO A 10 -22.81 -37.05 40.61
C PRO A 10 -22.61 -37.55 39.18
N GLY A 11 -23.38 -38.56 38.79
CA GLY A 11 -23.52 -38.90 37.38
C GLY A 11 -23.91 -37.61 36.68
N THR A 12 -23.00 -37.10 35.87
CA THR A 12 -23.25 -36.01 34.94
C THR A 12 -24.50 -36.40 34.17
N SER A 13 -25.60 -35.70 34.48
CA SER A 13 -26.79 -35.67 33.65
C SER A 13 -26.30 -35.23 32.28
N GLY A 14 -26.03 -36.22 31.42
CA GLY A 14 -25.89 -36.04 30.00
C GLY A 14 -27.20 -35.46 29.56
N ILE A 15 -27.27 -34.13 29.52
CA ILE A 15 -28.22 -33.42 28.68
C ILE A 15 -27.92 -34.03 27.30
N PRO A 16 -28.84 -34.83 26.72
CA PRO A 16 -28.61 -35.31 25.37
C PRO A 16 -28.33 -34.07 24.53
N PRO A 17 -27.32 -34.08 23.62
CA PRO A 17 -27.16 -32.97 22.71
C PRO A 17 -28.53 -32.76 22.11
N MET A 18 -29.12 -31.58 22.33
CA MET A 18 -30.41 -31.26 21.74
C MET A 18 -30.20 -31.37 20.24
N SER A 19 -30.53 -32.54 19.69
CA SER A 19 -30.54 -32.78 18.27
C SER A 19 -31.74 -31.98 17.82
N PHE A 20 -31.47 -30.75 17.39
CA PHE A 20 -32.47 -29.90 16.77
C PHE A 20 -33.21 -30.73 15.72
N SER A 21 -34.53 -30.55 15.60
CA SER A 21 -35.27 -31.23 14.54
C SER A 21 -34.60 -30.89 13.20
N PRO A 22 -34.55 -31.81 12.23
CA PRO A 22 -33.89 -31.58 10.94
C PRO A 22 -34.41 -30.32 10.23
N GLU A 23 -35.64 -29.91 10.51
CA GLU A 23 -36.24 -28.65 10.05
C GLU A 23 -35.60 -27.42 10.72
N ILE A 24 -35.38 -27.45 12.04
CA ILE A 24 -34.70 -26.37 12.78
C ILE A 24 -33.22 -26.30 12.37
N GLN A 25 -32.57 -27.46 12.21
CA GLN A 25 -31.18 -27.52 11.76
C GLN A 25 -31.04 -27.00 10.31
N GLY A 26 -32.00 -27.34 9.44
CA GLY A 26 -32.10 -26.78 8.10
C GLY A 26 -32.35 -25.26 8.10
N PHE A 27 -33.21 -24.76 8.98
CA PHE A 27 -33.44 -23.33 9.14
C PHE A 27 -32.20 -22.57 9.64
N ILE A 28 -31.49 -23.13 10.63
CA ILE A 28 -30.24 -22.54 11.15
C ILE A 28 -29.23 -22.37 10.01
N VAL A 29 -28.96 -23.44 9.26
CA VAL A 29 -27.95 -23.40 8.18
C VAL A 29 -28.39 -22.52 7.00
N THR A 30 -29.66 -22.53 6.63
CA THR A 30 -30.11 -21.86 5.40
C THR A 30 -30.58 -20.42 5.59
N LYS A 31 -30.97 -20.04 6.81
CA LYS A 31 -31.51 -18.70 7.11
C LYS A 31 -30.71 -17.98 8.18
N PHE A 32 -30.38 -18.66 9.28
CA PHE A 32 -29.72 -18.01 10.41
C PHE A 32 -28.23 -17.75 10.16
N ASP A 33 -27.47 -18.74 9.69
CA ASP A 33 -26.03 -18.60 9.42
C ASP A 33 -25.72 -17.54 8.34
N PRO A 34 -26.48 -17.44 7.22
CA PRO A 34 -26.30 -16.36 6.26
C PRO A 34 -26.59 -14.98 6.87
N LEU A 35 -27.64 -14.85 7.69
CA LEU A 35 -27.94 -13.59 8.38
C LEU A 35 -26.82 -13.21 9.36
N LEU A 36 -26.27 -14.18 10.10
CA LEU A 36 -25.16 -13.96 11.01
C LEU A 36 -23.89 -13.52 10.25
N SER A 37 -23.65 -14.10 9.08
CA SER A 37 -22.56 -13.70 8.18
C SER A 37 -22.74 -12.26 7.69
N ILE A 38 -23.94 -11.90 7.24
CA ILE A 38 -24.26 -10.53 6.79
C ILE A 38 -24.09 -9.54 7.94
N VAL A 39 -24.60 -9.84 9.14
CA VAL A 39 -24.44 -8.98 10.32
C VAL A 39 -22.96 -8.80 10.67
N LYS A 40 -22.16 -9.86 10.58
CA LYS A 40 -20.71 -9.77 10.81
C LYS A 40 -20.02 -8.89 9.76
N GLU A 41 -20.33 -9.09 8.49
CA GLU A 41 -19.80 -8.29 7.38
C GLU A 41 -20.17 -6.81 7.53
N LEU A 42 -21.44 -6.51 7.83
CA LEU A 42 -21.89 -5.14 8.13
C LEU A 42 -21.15 -4.55 9.33
N ASN A 43 -20.95 -5.31 10.40
CA ASN A 43 -20.21 -4.84 11.57
C ASN A 43 -18.73 -4.56 11.23
N ASP A 44 -18.10 -5.42 10.44
CA ASP A 44 -16.73 -5.21 9.97
C ASP A 44 -16.63 -3.95 9.07
N HIS A 45 -17.64 -3.73 8.20
CA HIS A 45 -17.75 -2.50 7.40
C HIS A 45 -17.94 -1.25 8.25
N VAL A 46 -18.81 -1.28 9.25
CA VAL A 46 -19.02 -0.15 10.17
C VAL A 46 -17.73 0.19 10.91
N GLN A 47 -17.02 -0.82 11.42
CA GLN A 47 -15.74 -0.60 12.10
C GLN A 47 -14.66 -0.04 11.16
N SER A 48 -14.62 -0.52 9.91
CA SER A 48 -13.72 0.03 8.88
C SER A 48 -14.07 1.49 8.58
N SER A 49 -15.35 1.79 8.41
CA SER A 49 -15.85 3.14 8.12
C SER A 49 -15.59 4.10 9.28
N ASP A 50 -15.78 3.69 10.53
CA ASP A 50 -15.46 4.50 11.71
C ASP A 50 -13.96 4.79 11.82
N LYS A 51 -13.11 3.82 11.50
CA LYS A 51 -11.66 4.01 11.47
C LYS A 51 -11.26 5.01 10.39
N GLU A 52 -11.88 4.95 9.22
CA GLU A 52 -11.66 5.88 8.13
C GLU A 52 -12.19 7.28 8.44
N ARG A 53 -13.37 7.39 9.05
CA ARG A 53 -13.93 8.66 9.53
C ARG A 53 -12.97 9.34 10.49
N LEU A 54 -12.46 8.62 11.48
CA LEU A 54 -11.49 9.15 12.43
C LEU A 54 -10.20 9.59 11.72
N ARG A 55 -9.72 8.82 10.74
CA ARG A 55 -8.56 9.19 9.91
C ARG A 55 -8.80 10.49 9.14
N LEU A 56 -9.98 10.67 8.56
CA LEU A 56 -10.35 11.87 7.82
C LEU A 56 -10.49 13.07 8.73
N GLU A 57 -11.12 12.92 9.90
CA GLU A 57 -11.21 13.97 10.93
C GLU A 57 -9.82 14.47 11.34
N TYR A 58 -8.86 13.57 11.57
CA TYR A 58 -7.48 13.97 11.86
C TYR A 58 -6.80 14.72 10.70
N ARG A 59 -7.03 14.30 9.45
CA ARG A 59 -6.48 14.97 8.27
C ARG A 59 -7.07 16.38 8.12
N ILE A 60 -8.38 16.53 8.27
CA ILE A 60 -9.07 17.82 8.22
C ILE A 60 -8.50 18.75 9.29
N SER A 61 -8.44 18.32 10.54
CA SER A 61 -7.89 19.14 11.63
C SER A 61 -6.43 19.55 11.40
N ARG A 62 -5.63 18.73 10.72
CA ARG A 62 -4.26 19.10 10.36
C ARG A 62 -4.24 20.17 9.27
N ILE A 63 -5.04 19.99 8.22
CA ILE A 63 -5.15 20.95 7.11
C ILE A 63 -5.62 22.30 7.65
N GLU A 64 -6.61 22.31 8.54
CA GLU A 64 -7.10 23.52 9.22
C GLU A 64 -5.96 24.24 9.97
N ARG A 65 -5.17 23.54 10.79
CA ARG A 65 -4.03 24.14 11.50
C ARG A 65 -2.95 24.69 10.56
N THR A 66 -2.65 23.97 9.48
CA THR A 66 -1.68 24.46 8.48
C THR A 66 -2.21 25.69 7.74
N LEU A 67 -3.50 25.70 7.44
CA LEU A 67 -4.17 26.83 6.80
C LEU A 67 -4.17 28.05 7.72
N GLU A 68 -4.52 27.88 9.01
CA GLU A 68 -4.42 28.95 10.02
C GLU A 68 -2.99 29.52 10.11
N SER A 69 -1.98 28.65 10.09
CA SER A 69 -0.57 29.06 10.14
C SER A 69 -0.16 29.84 8.89
N LEU A 70 -0.59 29.41 7.70
CA LEU A 70 -0.35 30.09 6.43
C LEU A 70 -1.08 31.45 6.38
N ILE A 71 -2.34 31.48 6.78
CA ILE A 71 -3.14 32.70 6.91
C ILE A 71 -2.39 33.71 7.77
N LYS A 72 -1.89 33.29 8.94
CA LYS A 72 -1.12 34.15 9.83
C LYS A 72 0.14 34.70 9.18
N ILE A 73 0.93 33.86 8.50
CA ILE A 73 2.15 34.29 7.78
C ILE A 73 1.80 35.33 6.70
N VAL A 74 0.76 35.06 5.91
CA VAL A 74 0.31 35.94 4.83
C VAL A 74 -0.18 37.29 5.37
N THR A 75 -0.92 37.29 6.47
CA THR A 75 -1.36 38.53 7.13
C THR A 75 -0.20 39.29 7.77
N ASP A 76 0.77 38.59 8.38
CA ASP A 76 1.97 39.20 8.97
C ASP A 76 2.87 39.85 7.90
N LEU A 77 2.85 39.31 6.67
CA LEU A 77 3.52 39.87 5.49
C LEU A 77 2.75 41.04 4.84
N GLY A 78 1.58 41.42 5.38
CA GLY A 78 0.81 42.58 4.95
C GLY A 78 -0.14 42.33 3.76
N TYR A 79 -0.33 41.08 3.35
CA TYR A 79 -1.34 40.73 2.35
C TYR A 79 -2.72 40.70 2.97
N LYS A 80 -3.70 41.29 2.27
CA LYS A 80 -5.12 41.21 2.65
C LYS A 80 -5.70 39.91 2.12
N LEU A 81 -6.33 39.15 3.00
CA LEU A 81 -7.13 38.00 2.60
C LEU A 81 -8.40 38.48 1.88
N PRO A 82 -8.83 37.80 0.81
CA PRO A 82 -10.10 38.11 0.16
C PRO A 82 -11.27 37.99 1.14
N GLU A 83 -12.28 38.85 1.01
CA GLU A 83 -13.50 38.75 1.83
C GLU A 83 -14.29 37.47 1.46
N GLU A 84 -14.98 36.85 2.43
CA GLU A 84 -15.71 35.57 2.27
C GLU A 84 -16.63 35.54 1.02
N ASN A 85 -17.19 36.69 0.64
CA ASN A 85 -18.09 36.84 -0.51
C ASN A 85 -17.41 36.65 -1.89
N GLU A 86 -16.09 36.75 -2.00
CA GLU A 86 -15.36 36.47 -3.24
C GLU A 86 -15.06 34.97 -3.42
N PHE A 87 -14.95 34.22 -2.31
CA PHE A 87 -14.77 32.76 -2.34
C PHE A 87 -16.02 32.06 -2.86
N GLU A 88 -17.21 32.45 -2.41
CA GLU A 88 -18.47 31.80 -2.80
C GLU A 88 -18.76 31.83 -4.31
N LYS A 89 -18.23 32.81 -5.04
CA LYS A 89 -18.42 32.91 -6.50
C LYS A 89 -17.63 31.87 -7.29
N ASN A 90 -16.51 31.39 -6.76
CA ASN A 90 -15.63 30.41 -7.44
C ASN A 90 -15.82 28.97 -6.93
N ILE A 91 -16.50 28.79 -5.78
CA ILE A 91 -16.79 27.47 -5.19
C ILE A 91 -17.59 26.53 -6.12
N PRO A 92 -18.59 26.98 -6.91
CA PRO A 92 -19.39 26.08 -7.74
C PRO A 92 -18.57 25.41 -8.86
N GLU A 93 -17.69 26.15 -9.54
CA GLU A 93 -16.80 25.62 -10.58
C GLU A 93 -15.80 24.64 -9.98
N LEU A 94 -15.14 25.03 -8.87
CA LEU A 94 -14.19 24.17 -8.15
C LEU A 94 -14.84 22.89 -7.62
N LYS A 95 -16.09 22.96 -7.13
CA LYS A 95 -16.85 21.79 -6.66
C LYS A 95 -17.23 20.84 -7.80
N SER A 96 -17.50 21.36 -8.99
CA SER A 96 -17.81 20.55 -10.16
C SER A 96 -16.56 19.78 -10.65
N GLU A 97 -15.41 20.44 -10.67
CA GLU A 97 -14.11 19.81 -10.97
C GLU A 97 -13.72 18.79 -9.91
N LEU A 98 -13.86 19.12 -8.62
CA LEU A 98 -13.60 18.20 -7.52
C LEU A 98 -14.55 17.02 -7.50
N SER A 99 -15.84 17.20 -7.79
CA SER A 99 -16.80 16.09 -7.88
C SER A 99 -16.50 15.17 -9.06
N LEU A 100 -16.01 15.71 -10.18
CA LEU A 100 -15.52 14.92 -11.30
C LEU A 100 -14.27 14.11 -10.92
N LEU A 101 -13.31 14.71 -10.20
CA LEU A 101 -12.10 14.05 -9.71
C LEU A 101 -12.38 12.99 -8.62
N LEU A 102 -13.38 13.21 -7.78
CA LEU A 102 -13.73 12.33 -6.65
C LEU A 102 -14.74 11.23 -7.02
N SER A 103 -15.42 11.33 -8.16
CA SER A 103 -16.43 10.35 -8.61
C SER A 103 -15.87 9.00 -9.09
N GLY A 104 -14.54 8.84 -9.12
CA GLY A 104 -13.86 7.59 -9.44
C GLY A 104 -13.32 6.88 -8.20
N GLU A 105 -14.19 6.34 -7.34
CA GLU A 105 -13.75 5.49 -6.22
C GLU A 105 -13.28 4.11 -6.71
N GLU A 106 -11.99 4.02 -7.05
CA GLU A 106 -11.10 2.91 -6.66
C GLU A 106 -9.70 3.54 -6.42
N SER A 107 -9.39 3.83 -5.15
CA SER A 107 -8.12 4.36 -4.62
C SER A 107 -7.78 5.84 -4.91
N VAL A 108 -8.05 6.71 -3.93
CA VAL A 108 -7.57 8.12 -3.89
C VAL A 108 -6.06 8.20 -3.58
N THR A 109 -5.33 7.11 -3.70
CA THR A 109 -3.87 7.10 -3.63
C THR A 109 -3.32 7.26 -5.03
N ALA A 110 -2.57 8.33 -5.27
CA ALA A 110 -1.86 8.49 -6.53
C ALA A 110 -1.11 7.19 -6.87
N PRO A 111 -1.21 6.71 -8.12
CA PRO A 111 -0.50 5.52 -8.55
C PRO A 111 0.99 5.71 -8.33
N TRP A 112 1.63 4.72 -7.72
CA TRP A 112 3.08 4.70 -7.47
C TRP A 112 3.77 3.64 -8.32
N LEU A 113 3.00 2.78 -9.00
CA LEU A 113 3.49 1.68 -9.83
C LEU A 113 3.01 1.87 -11.27
N PHE A 114 3.96 2.01 -12.17
CA PHE A 114 3.71 2.36 -13.55
C PHE A 114 4.34 1.35 -14.51
N SER A 115 3.90 1.36 -15.77
CA SER A 115 4.54 0.64 -16.87
C SER A 115 4.74 1.53 -18.09
N VAL A 116 5.83 1.29 -18.81
CA VAL A 116 6.19 1.99 -20.06
C VAL A 116 6.73 1.02 -21.11
N GLN A 117 6.69 1.44 -22.37
CA GLN A 117 7.26 0.69 -23.48
C GLN A 117 8.77 0.55 -23.36
N SER A 118 9.32 -0.55 -23.89
CA SER A 118 10.76 -0.77 -23.90
C SER A 118 11.49 0.35 -24.66
N GLY A 119 12.64 0.79 -24.14
CA GLY A 119 13.45 1.84 -24.75
C GLY A 119 12.99 3.27 -24.42
N THR A 120 12.02 3.45 -23.53
CA THR A 120 11.60 4.78 -23.07
C THR A 120 12.79 5.52 -22.43
N PRO A 121 13.12 6.75 -22.86
CA PRO A 121 14.21 7.53 -22.27
C PRO A 121 13.94 7.90 -20.80
N ILE A 122 14.94 7.77 -19.94
CA ILE A 122 14.84 8.14 -18.52
C ILE A 122 14.44 9.61 -18.35
N SER A 123 14.99 10.50 -19.19
CA SER A 123 14.65 11.92 -19.18
C SER A 123 13.16 12.20 -19.43
N SER A 124 12.51 11.39 -20.28
CA SER A 124 11.07 11.48 -20.50
C SER A 124 10.28 11.10 -19.25
N LEU A 125 10.70 10.04 -18.55
CA LEU A 125 10.09 9.61 -17.29
C LEU A 125 10.27 10.64 -16.18
N GLN A 126 11.47 11.23 -16.08
CA GLN A 126 11.78 12.30 -15.13
C GLN A 126 10.91 13.53 -15.34
N ILE A 127 10.70 13.94 -16.61
CA ILE A 127 9.82 15.07 -16.91
C ILE A 127 8.36 14.72 -16.62
N LEU A 128 7.88 13.58 -17.10
CA LEU A 128 6.47 13.16 -16.99
C LEU A 128 6.05 12.96 -15.54
N LEU A 129 6.91 12.32 -14.75
CA LEU A 129 6.71 12.09 -13.34
C LEU A 129 7.36 13.17 -12.49
N GLU A 130 7.83 14.30 -13.04
CA GLU A 130 8.44 15.41 -12.30
C GLU A 130 9.52 15.00 -11.27
N PHE A 131 10.37 14.02 -11.57
CA PHE A 131 11.50 13.63 -10.71
C PHE A 131 12.81 14.25 -11.18
N SER A 132 13.70 14.54 -10.25
CA SER A 132 15.04 15.03 -10.55
C SER A 132 15.99 13.88 -10.90
N GLN A 133 17.03 14.17 -11.70
CA GLN A 133 18.07 13.21 -12.06
C GLN A 133 18.78 12.53 -10.86
N PRO A 134 19.18 13.23 -9.79
CA PRO A 134 19.85 12.58 -8.65
C PRO A 134 18.94 11.62 -7.87
N ASN A 135 17.62 11.76 -8.02
CA ASN A 135 16.63 10.92 -7.34
C ASN A 135 16.12 9.81 -8.28
N THR A 136 16.86 9.46 -9.33
CA THR A 136 16.43 8.45 -10.31
C THR A 136 17.44 7.32 -10.40
N GLU A 137 16.97 6.09 -10.19
CA GLU A 137 17.79 4.89 -10.26
C GLU A 137 17.23 3.88 -11.25
N VAL A 138 18.12 3.09 -11.83
CA VAL A 138 17.78 2.15 -12.91
C VAL A 138 18.32 0.76 -12.58
N LEU A 139 17.41 -0.20 -12.49
CA LEU A 139 17.76 -1.61 -12.28
C LEU A 139 17.46 -2.43 -13.54
N LEU A 140 18.22 -3.51 -13.74
CA LEU A 140 18.11 -4.38 -14.92
C LEU A 140 17.54 -5.75 -14.51
N ALA A 141 16.25 -5.99 -14.78
CA ALA A 141 15.58 -7.22 -14.33
C ALA A 141 16.13 -8.50 -15.00
N ASP A 142 16.70 -8.38 -16.20
CA ASP A 142 17.30 -9.48 -16.96
C ASP A 142 18.63 -9.96 -16.38
N THR A 143 19.25 -9.19 -15.47
CA THR A 143 20.45 -9.59 -14.74
C THR A 143 20.13 -10.47 -13.53
N TRP A 144 18.90 -10.44 -13.04
CA TRP A 144 18.52 -11.17 -11.83
C TRP A 144 18.31 -12.67 -12.12
N ARG A 145 19.07 -13.52 -11.42
CA ARG A 145 18.96 -14.99 -11.51
C ARG A 145 18.38 -15.58 -10.23
N ARG A 146 18.44 -14.83 -9.14
CA ARG A 146 17.87 -15.15 -7.81
C ARG A 146 17.45 -13.87 -7.10
N GLU A 147 16.81 -14.03 -5.94
CA GLU A 147 16.37 -12.91 -5.12
C GLU A 147 17.56 -12.14 -4.53
N GLU A 148 18.66 -12.81 -4.23
CA GLU A 148 19.89 -12.18 -3.78
C GLU A 148 20.41 -11.17 -4.79
N ASP A 149 20.45 -11.52 -6.08
CA ASP A 149 20.93 -10.64 -7.16
C ASP A 149 20.08 -9.36 -7.24
N MET A 150 18.76 -9.50 -7.09
CA MET A 150 17.84 -8.37 -7.07
C MET A 150 18.10 -7.46 -5.86
N TRP A 151 18.27 -8.01 -4.66
CA TRP A 151 18.55 -7.21 -3.48
C TRP A 151 19.93 -6.55 -3.51
N ILE A 152 20.92 -7.22 -4.09
CA ILE A 152 22.26 -6.65 -4.30
C ILE A 152 22.16 -5.46 -5.26
N SER A 153 21.56 -5.64 -6.45
CA SER A 153 21.37 -4.56 -7.42
C SER A 153 20.59 -3.39 -6.81
N PHE A 154 19.50 -3.67 -6.09
CA PHE A 154 18.74 -2.62 -5.40
C PHE A 154 19.58 -1.88 -4.36
N LEU A 155 20.39 -2.57 -3.55
CA LEU A 155 21.18 -1.94 -2.48
C LEU A 155 22.42 -1.20 -2.99
N ASP A 156 23.03 -1.69 -4.07
CA ASP A 156 24.24 -1.10 -4.66
C ASP A 156 23.93 0.17 -5.46
N ASP A 157 22.77 0.22 -6.11
CA ASP A 157 22.33 1.34 -6.94
C ASP A 157 21.46 2.35 -6.17
N LEU A 158 21.46 2.35 -4.83
CA LEU A 158 20.74 3.37 -4.06
C LEU A 158 21.59 4.64 -3.86
N PRO A 159 20.97 5.83 -3.93
CA PRO A 159 21.62 7.08 -3.55
C PRO A 159 22.23 7.00 -2.15
N ASP A 160 23.37 7.66 -1.95
CA ASP A 160 24.07 7.71 -0.65
C ASP A 160 23.16 8.21 0.49
N GLU A 161 22.18 9.04 0.18
CA GLU A 161 21.18 9.57 1.12
C GLU A 161 20.28 8.48 1.71
N PHE A 162 20.04 7.41 0.97
CA PHE A 162 19.24 6.25 1.41
C PHE A 162 20.10 5.06 1.85
N SER A 163 21.41 5.14 1.60
CA SER A 163 22.37 4.10 1.93
C SER A 163 22.49 3.92 3.44
N THR A 164 21.80 2.90 3.96
CA THR A 164 22.01 2.44 5.33
C THR A 164 23.29 1.60 5.42
N ARG A 165 23.71 1.22 6.64
CA ARG A 165 24.87 0.33 6.85
C ARG A 165 24.85 -0.84 5.87
N ARG A 166 25.98 -1.06 5.19
CA ARG A 166 26.19 -2.22 4.29
C ARG A 166 25.77 -3.53 4.97
N PRO A 167 25.23 -4.48 4.20
CA PRO A 167 24.82 -5.78 4.74
C PRO A 167 26.01 -6.50 5.37
N GLU A 168 25.76 -7.23 6.46
CA GLU A 168 26.79 -7.98 7.21
C GLU A 168 27.36 -9.15 6.40
N SER A 169 26.54 -9.71 5.50
CA SER A 169 26.93 -10.73 4.53
C SER A 169 26.02 -10.68 3.29
N LEU A 170 26.39 -11.42 2.24
CA LEU A 170 25.54 -11.61 1.05
C LEU A 170 24.53 -12.75 1.22
N SER A 171 24.24 -13.16 2.47
CA SER A 171 23.13 -14.08 2.72
C SER A 171 21.80 -13.40 2.44
N LEU A 172 20.82 -14.14 1.91
CA LEU A 172 19.49 -13.59 1.62
C LEU A 172 18.83 -12.94 2.85
N VAL A 173 19.07 -13.49 4.04
CA VAL A 173 18.52 -12.97 5.30
C VAL A 173 19.09 -11.58 5.61
N ASP A 174 20.40 -11.40 5.46
CA ASP A 174 21.07 -10.13 5.73
C ASP A 174 20.77 -9.09 4.65
N LEU A 175 20.70 -9.51 3.38
CA LEU A 175 20.27 -8.68 2.25
C LEU A 175 18.84 -8.16 2.46
N ARG A 176 17.88 -9.03 2.77
CA ARG A 176 16.50 -8.61 3.09
C ARG A 176 16.44 -7.67 4.28
N ARG A 177 17.27 -7.89 5.30
CA ARG A 177 17.31 -7.02 6.49
C ARG A 177 17.85 -5.64 6.14
N ALA A 178 18.92 -5.56 5.34
CA ALA A 178 19.48 -4.30 4.87
C ALA A 178 18.49 -3.58 3.94
N ALA A 179 17.91 -4.28 2.96
CA ALA A 179 16.91 -3.74 2.03
C ALA A 179 15.69 -3.18 2.77
N ARG A 180 15.16 -3.88 3.77
CA ARG A 180 14.05 -3.36 4.59
C ARG A 180 14.39 -2.06 5.32
N LYS A 181 15.64 -1.89 5.79
CA LYS A 181 16.06 -0.64 6.42
C LYS A 181 16.19 0.48 5.39
N ALA A 182 16.85 0.20 4.27
CA ALA A 182 17.00 1.15 3.17
C ALA A 182 15.64 1.61 2.63
N LEU A 183 14.70 0.68 2.42
CA LEU A 183 13.34 0.98 1.97
C LEU A 183 12.62 1.95 2.92
N LEU A 184 12.80 1.84 4.25
CA LEU A 184 12.18 2.79 5.18
C LEU A 184 12.69 4.22 5.01
N GLU A 185 13.95 4.40 4.62
CA GLU A 185 14.51 5.72 4.31
C GLU A 185 14.09 6.20 2.91
N VAL A 186 14.08 5.30 1.91
CA VAL A 186 13.58 5.59 0.56
C VAL A 186 12.13 6.08 0.58
N ILE A 187 11.26 5.43 1.36
CA ILE A 187 9.84 5.83 1.50
C ILE A 187 9.69 7.24 2.10
N ARG A 188 10.68 7.71 2.88
CA ARG A 188 10.67 9.06 3.45
C ARG A 188 11.28 10.11 2.54
N GLY A 189 12.02 9.70 1.53
CA GLY A 189 12.65 10.57 0.56
C GLY A 189 11.91 10.63 -0.77
N GLU A 190 12.61 11.13 -1.78
CA GLU A 190 12.12 11.15 -3.15
C GLU A 190 12.96 10.19 -4.01
N LEU A 191 12.32 9.21 -4.65
CA LEU A 191 12.99 8.25 -5.52
C LEU A 191 12.10 7.82 -6.71
N LEU A 192 12.64 7.90 -7.91
CA LEU A 192 12.13 7.26 -9.12
C LEU A 192 12.97 6.01 -9.40
N LEU A 193 12.38 4.83 -9.24
CA LEU A 193 13.04 3.57 -9.55
C LEU A 193 12.50 3.01 -10.87
N VAL A 194 13.37 2.89 -11.88
CA VAL A 194 13.02 2.34 -13.19
C VAL A 194 13.61 0.94 -13.31
N ILE A 195 12.77 -0.08 -13.44
CA ILE A 195 13.20 -1.45 -13.71
C ILE A 195 13.09 -1.71 -15.20
N ARG A 196 14.22 -1.92 -15.87
CA ARG A 196 14.30 -2.24 -17.29
C ARG A 196 14.22 -3.73 -17.57
N ASN A 197 13.86 -4.06 -18.80
CA ASN A 197 13.80 -5.42 -19.33
C ASN A 197 12.82 -6.31 -18.54
N VAL A 198 11.70 -5.76 -18.10
CA VAL A 198 10.65 -6.52 -17.41
C VAL A 198 9.87 -7.35 -18.44
N PRO A 199 9.83 -8.69 -18.31
CA PRO A 199 9.14 -9.54 -19.27
C PRO A 199 7.65 -9.21 -19.39
N GLY A 200 7.19 -9.03 -20.63
CA GLY A 200 5.79 -8.84 -20.98
C GLY A 200 4.92 -10.08 -20.85
N LYS A 201 3.61 -9.94 -21.08
CA LYS A 201 2.65 -11.07 -21.07
C LYS A 201 3.07 -12.26 -21.94
N GLN A 202 3.75 -12.01 -23.06
CA GLN A 202 4.18 -13.05 -24.00
C GLN A 202 5.48 -13.75 -23.56
N GLU A 203 6.34 -13.06 -22.82
CA GLU A 203 7.65 -13.56 -22.40
C GLU A 203 7.61 -14.28 -21.05
N VAL A 204 6.69 -13.86 -20.16
CA VAL A 204 6.50 -14.45 -18.82
C VAL A 204 6.37 -15.97 -18.82
N PRO A 205 5.64 -16.63 -19.75
CA PRO A 205 5.58 -18.09 -19.80
C PRO A 205 6.94 -18.78 -20.02
N HIS A 206 7.89 -18.08 -20.64
CA HIS A 206 9.22 -18.59 -20.95
C HIS A 206 10.26 -18.17 -19.90
N ASN A 207 10.08 -17.00 -19.27
CA ASN A 207 10.97 -16.49 -18.23
C ASN A 207 10.17 -15.77 -17.11
N PRO A 208 9.55 -16.51 -16.17
CA PRO A 208 8.68 -15.92 -15.15
C PRO A 208 9.44 -15.33 -13.95
N LEU A 209 10.74 -15.65 -13.82
CA LEU A 209 11.52 -15.30 -12.64
C LEU A 209 11.65 -13.77 -12.46
N PRO A 210 12.05 -12.98 -13.46
CA PRO A 210 12.18 -11.53 -13.29
C PRO A 210 10.89 -10.87 -12.80
N VAL A 211 9.74 -11.25 -13.35
CA VAL A 211 8.43 -10.73 -12.90
C VAL A 211 8.11 -11.14 -11.46
N THR A 212 8.51 -12.35 -11.06
CA THR A 212 8.38 -12.79 -9.67
C THR A 212 9.23 -11.94 -8.72
N LEU A 213 10.46 -11.62 -9.12
CA LEU A 213 11.37 -10.77 -8.35
C LEU A 213 10.86 -9.32 -8.27
N VAL A 214 10.42 -8.74 -9.40
CA VAL A 214 9.73 -7.43 -9.42
C VAL A 214 8.54 -7.42 -8.47
N ALA A 215 7.74 -8.49 -8.42
CA ALA A 215 6.62 -8.62 -7.48
C ALA A 215 7.08 -8.63 -6.01
N ILE A 216 8.18 -9.29 -5.69
CA ILE A 216 8.78 -9.29 -4.35
C ILE A 216 9.23 -7.88 -3.97
N LEU A 217 9.92 -7.18 -4.88
CA LEU A 217 10.37 -5.81 -4.64
C LEU A 217 9.19 -4.85 -4.41
N ALA A 218 8.19 -4.86 -5.30
CA ALA A 218 6.97 -4.06 -5.15
C ALA A 218 6.23 -4.36 -3.84
N ALA A 219 6.19 -5.63 -3.41
CA ALA A 219 5.61 -5.98 -2.12
C ALA A 219 6.39 -5.40 -0.93
N ALA A 220 7.72 -5.39 -1.01
CA ALA A 220 8.55 -4.81 0.03
C ALA A 220 8.39 -3.28 0.10
N PHE A 221 8.28 -2.59 -1.05
CA PHE A 221 7.94 -1.17 -1.10
C PHE A 221 6.59 -0.88 -0.44
N SER A 222 5.54 -1.63 -0.81
CA SER A 222 4.22 -1.49 -0.21
C SER A 222 4.23 -1.75 1.30
N GLU A 223 4.95 -2.76 1.79
CA GLU A 223 5.08 -3.04 3.23
C GLU A 223 5.82 -1.91 3.95
N ALA A 224 6.89 -1.37 3.38
CA ALA A 224 7.63 -0.25 3.93
C ALA A 224 6.77 1.02 3.97
N TRP A 225 6.01 1.28 2.90
CA TRP A 225 5.06 2.40 2.82
C TRP A 225 4.00 2.32 3.91
N GLU A 226 3.28 1.18 4.00
CA GLU A 226 2.26 0.95 5.02
C GLU A 226 2.82 1.15 6.44
N ARG A 227 4.07 0.72 6.67
CA ARG A 227 4.74 0.87 7.96
C ARG A 227 5.05 2.32 8.30
N VAL A 228 5.66 3.08 7.38
CA VAL A 228 5.96 4.51 7.59
C VAL A 228 4.65 5.28 7.76
N GLU A 229 3.68 5.05 6.87
CA GLU A 229 2.35 5.66 6.93
C GLU A 229 1.65 5.42 8.27
N SER A 230 1.74 4.21 8.82
CA SER A 230 1.12 3.89 10.12
C SER A 230 1.83 4.54 11.31
N SER A 231 3.13 4.84 11.18
CA SER A 231 3.97 5.33 12.29
C SER A 231 4.08 6.86 12.31
N ASP A 232 4.33 7.47 11.16
CA ASP A 232 4.43 8.91 10.95
C ASP A 232 4.01 9.25 9.51
N PRO A 233 2.71 9.45 9.26
CA PRO A 233 2.21 9.80 7.93
C PRO A 233 2.82 11.08 7.34
N ASN A 234 3.36 11.97 8.19
CA ASN A 234 3.92 13.25 7.75
C ASN A 234 5.32 13.09 7.16
N SER A 235 5.95 11.93 7.39
CA SER A 235 7.29 11.59 6.90
C SER A 235 7.29 10.89 5.55
N LEU A 236 6.13 10.60 4.96
CA LEU A 236 6.06 10.00 3.63
C LEU A 236 6.59 10.98 2.59
N GLY A 237 7.59 10.53 1.84
CA GLY A 237 8.10 11.23 0.68
C GLY A 237 7.38 10.81 -0.59
N ARG A 238 8.10 10.82 -1.71
CA ARG A 238 7.56 10.62 -3.04
C ARG A 238 8.30 9.50 -3.75
N LEU A 239 7.63 8.39 -3.99
CA LEU A 239 8.21 7.24 -4.68
C LEU A 239 7.38 6.88 -5.91
N ALA A 240 8.07 6.61 -7.01
CA ALA A 240 7.50 5.99 -8.19
C ALA A 240 8.36 4.78 -8.61
N LEU A 241 7.70 3.66 -8.89
CA LEU A 241 8.27 2.45 -9.46
C LEU A 241 7.77 2.28 -10.89
N VAL A 242 8.66 2.34 -11.87
CA VAL A 242 8.33 2.23 -13.30
C VAL A 242 8.87 0.92 -13.84
N LEU A 243 7.99 0.11 -14.45
CA LEU A 243 8.34 -1.13 -15.12
C LEU A 243 8.46 -0.87 -16.62
N GLU A 244 9.67 -0.99 -17.17
CA GLU A 244 9.92 -0.85 -18.60
C GLU A 244 9.94 -2.23 -19.27
N GLY A 245 9.03 -2.43 -20.23
CA GLY A 245 8.90 -3.67 -20.98
C GLY A 245 7.64 -3.71 -21.85
N ASP A 246 7.66 -4.54 -22.89
CA ASP A 246 6.58 -4.57 -23.86
C ASP A 246 5.37 -5.35 -23.34
N ASN A 247 4.16 -4.80 -23.52
CA ASN A 247 2.91 -5.47 -23.12
C ASN A 247 2.87 -5.95 -21.66
N ILE A 248 3.38 -5.13 -20.73
CA ILE A 248 3.24 -5.37 -19.29
C ILE A 248 1.73 -5.40 -18.91
N GLY A 249 1.36 -6.28 -17.98
CA GLY A 249 -0.03 -6.38 -17.51
C GLY A 249 -0.43 -5.21 -16.61
N SER A 250 -1.73 -4.93 -16.51
CA SER A 250 -2.26 -3.88 -15.63
C SER A 250 -2.27 -4.24 -14.14
N ARG A 251 -1.80 -5.44 -13.78
CA ARG A 251 -1.77 -5.92 -12.39
C ARG A 251 -0.53 -6.77 -12.12
N LEU A 252 0.11 -6.53 -10.99
CA LEU A 252 1.20 -7.33 -10.45
C LEU A 252 0.72 -8.09 -9.21
N ARG A 253 1.04 -9.38 -9.11
CA ARG A 253 0.67 -10.20 -7.94
C ARG A 253 1.92 -10.60 -7.16
N ALA A 254 1.93 -10.28 -5.88
CA ALA A 254 2.95 -10.74 -4.94
C ALA A 254 2.29 -11.53 -3.80
N GLY A 255 2.24 -12.85 -3.95
CA GLY A 255 1.50 -13.72 -3.02
C GLY A 255 0.02 -13.35 -2.94
N LYS A 256 -0.41 -12.84 -1.79
CA LYS A 256 -1.79 -12.38 -1.54
C LYS A 256 -2.06 -10.94 -1.97
N LYS A 257 -1.03 -10.10 -2.09
CA LYS A 257 -1.16 -8.69 -2.51
C LYS A 257 -1.29 -8.60 -4.03
N LYS A 258 -2.10 -7.65 -4.49
CA LYS A 258 -2.26 -7.28 -5.89
C LYS A 258 -2.02 -5.78 -6.01
N PHE A 259 -1.14 -5.39 -6.92
CA PHE A 259 -0.84 -4.00 -7.21
C PHE A 259 -1.41 -3.64 -8.58
N ALA A 260 -2.14 -2.53 -8.66
CA ALA A 260 -2.50 -1.95 -9.95
C ALA A 260 -1.25 -1.35 -10.60
N ILE A 261 -1.11 -1.56 -11.90
CA ILE A 261 -0.06 -0.94 -12.72
C ILE A 261 -0.74 0.04 -13.65
N GLU A 262 -0.35 1.30 -13.59
CA GLU A 262 -0.82 2.32 -14.53
C GLU A 262 0.13 2.42 -15.73
N ALA A 263 -0.43 2.50 -16.94
CA ALA A 263 0.37 2.72 -18.14
C ALA A 263 0.66 4.21 -18.30
N LEU A 264 1.94 4.58 -18.36
CA LEU A 264 2.36 5.92 -18.75
C LEU A 264 2.41 5.98 -20.28
N ASN A 265 1.52 6.79 -20.85
CA ASN A 265 1.43 7.04 -22.30
C ASN A 265 2.04 8.39 -22.66
#